data_AF-A0A3D1B098-F1
#
_entry.id   AF-A0A3D1B098-F1
#
_cell.length_a   1.000
_cell.length_b   1.000
_cell.length_c   1.000
_cell.angle_alpha   90.00
_cell.angle_beta   90.00
_cell.angle_gamma   90.00
#
_symmetry.space_group_name_H-M   'P 1'
#
loop_
_entity.id
_entity.type
_entity.pdbx_description
1 polymer ?
#
loop_
_entity_poly.entity_id
_entity_poly.type
_entity_poly.pdbx_seq_one_letter_code
_entity_poly.pdbx_strand_id
1 'polypeptide(L)' 'GERLVGQVAKRQSITNPQNTIYSVKRFMGRHFDEVTQEMKLVPYNVVSGDNNDARVDV' A
#
# COMPACT_ATOMS: atom_id res chain seq x y z
N GLY A 1 9.38 14.21 -3.93
CA GLY A 1 8.08 14.12 -4.61
C GLY A 1 7.02 14.78 -3.77
N GLU A 2 5.99 15.33 -4.40
CA GLU A 2 4.83 15.92 -3.71
C GLU A 2 3.88 14.81 -3.26
N ARG A 3 3.39 14.87 -2.02
CA ARG A 3 2.44 13.89 -1.47
C ARG A 3 1.01 14.36 -1.73
N LEU A 4 0.30 13.63 -2.58
CA LEU A 4 -1.10 13.90 -2.91
C LEU A 4 -2.02 13.07 -2.00
N VAL A 5 -3.12 13.69 -1.52
CA VAL A 5 -4.09 13.04 -0.63
C VAL A 5 -5.52 13.28 -1.14
N GLY A 6 -6.41 12.32 -0.93
CA GLY A 6 -7.83 12.45 -1.26
C GLY A 6 -8.15 12.25 -2.74
N GLN A 7 -9.04 13.07 -3.29
CA GLN A 7 -9.54 12.91 -4.67
C GLN A 7 -8.44 13.06 -5.73
N VAL A 8 -7.44 13.88 -5.47
CA VAL A 8 -6.32 14.11 -6.41
C VAL A 8 -5.49 12.83 -6.56
N ALA A 9 -5.16 12.16 -5.44
CA ALA A 9 -4.47 10.88 -5.46
C ALA A 9 -5.32 9.78 -6.14
N LYS A 10 -6.65 9.76 -5.90
CA LYS A 10 -7.55 8.81 -6.55
C LYS A 10 -7.59 8.96 -8.08
N ARG A 11 -7.46 10.17 -8.62
CA ARG A 11 -7.40 10.40 -10.07
C ARG A 11 -6.11 9.87 -10.69
N GLN A 12 -5.00 9.93 -9.95
CA GLN A 12 -3.71 9.44 -10.41
C GLN A 12 -3.54 7.93 -10.24
N SER A 13 -4.47 7.22 -9.60
CA SER A 13 -4.33 5.77 -9.38
C SER A 13 -4.21 4.97 -10.67
N ILE A 14 -4.75 5.47 -11.78
CA ILE A 14 -4.70 4.82 -13.10
C ILE A 14 -3.34 5.07 -13.76
N THR A 15 -2.81 6.28 -13.65
CA THR A 15 -1.54 6.68 -14.30
C THR A 15 -0.31 6.33 -13.48
N ASN A 16 -0.46 6.23 -12.15
CA ASN A 16 0.60 5.98 -11.20
C ASN A 16 0.19 4.90 -10.16
N PRO A 17 -0.10 3.66 -10.59
CA PRO A 17 -0.63 2.62 -9.72
C PRO A 17 0.36 2.18 -8.63
N GLN A 18 1.66 2.10 -8.95
CA GLN A 18 2.68 1.65 -7.99
C GLN A 18 2.90 2.63 -6.83
N ASN A 19 2.78 3.93 -7.07
CA ASN A 19 2.97 4.96 -6.03
C ASN A 19 1.64 5.52 -5.49
N THR A 20 0.49 4.93 -5.87
CA THR A 20 -0.81 5.33 -5.32
C THR A 20 -1.28 4.32 -4.29
N ILE A 21 -1.26 4.76 -3.03
CA ILE A 21 -1.59 3.90 -1.89
C ILE A 21 -3.08 4.02 -1.57
N TYR A 22 -3.77 2.89 -1.52
CA TYR A 22 -5.17 2.80 -1.14
C TYR A 22 -5.43 1.53 -0.32
N SER A 23 -6.51 1.49 0.45
CA SER A 23 -6.86 0.33 1.29
C SER A 23 -5.80 -0.11 2.32
N VAL A 24 -4.88 0.79 2.73
CA VAL A 24 -3.83 0.52 3.74
C VAL A 24 -4.38 -0.02 5.07
N LYS A 25 -5.61 0.35 5.43
CA LYS A 25 -6.27 -0.15 6.65
C LYS A 25 -6.40 -1.68 6.69
N ARG A 26 -6.28 -2.39 5.56
CA ARG A 26 -6.25 -3.86 5.49
C ARG A 26 -4.92 -4.48 5.93
N PHE A 27 -3.84 -3.70 5.87
CA PHE A 27 -2.49 -4.12 6.22
C PHE A 27 -2.06 -3.62 7.60
N MET A 28 -2.69 -2.54 8.07
CA MET A 28 -2.41 -1.96 9.39
C MET A 28 -2.68 -2.95 10.52
N GLY A 29 -1.67 -3.20 11.35
CA GLY A 29 -1.76 -4.10 12.50
C GLY A 29 -1.79 -5.60 12.14
N ARG A 30 -1.47 -5.95 10.88
CA ARG A 30 -1.29 -7.34 10.44
C ARG A 30 0.18 -7.65 10.18
N HIS A 31 0.52 -8.93 10.36
CA HIS A 31 1.83 -9.43 9.99
C HIS A 31 1.95 -9.63 8.47
N PHE A 32 3.17 -9.46 7.95
CA PHE A 32 3.48 -9.60 6.52
C PHE A 32 3.07 -10.98 5.98
N ASP A 33 3.24 -12.03 6.79
CA ASP A 33 2.90 -13.40 6.39
C ASP A 33 1.38 -13.62 6.22
N GLU A 34 0.55 -12.87 6.96
CA GLU A 34 -0.90 -13.01 6.95
C GLU A 34 -1.59 -12.26 5.81
N VAL A 35 -0.91 -11.31 5.17
CA VAL A 35 -1.49 -10.40 4.15
C VAL A 35 -1.17 -10.80 2.71
N THR A 36 -0.67 -12.03 2.50
CA THR A 36 -0.26 -12.53 1.18
C THR A 36 -1.39 -12.55 0.14
N GLN A 37 -2.65 -12.66 0.56
CA GLN A 37 -3.79 -12.56 -0.36
C GLN A 37 -4.07 -11.12 -0.76
N GLU A 38 -4.06 -10.19 0.20
CA GLU A 38 -4.29 -8.77 -0.01
C GLU A 38 -3.18 -8.12 -0.84
N MET A 39 -1.93 -8.58 -0.69
CA MET A 39 -0.79 -8.15 -1.51
C MET A 39 -1.00 -8.41 -3.00
N LYS A 40 -1.73 -9.47 -3.39
CA LYS A 40 -2.01 -9.77 -4.80
C LYS A 40 -3.09 -8.87 -5.41
N LEU A 41 -3.86 -8.18 -4.57
CA LEU A 41 -4.98 -7.33 -4.98
C LEU A 41 -4.56 -5.86 -5.16
N VAL A 42 -3.34 -5.50 -4.76
CA VAL A 42 -2.83 -4.13 -4.79
C VAL A 42 -1.59 -4.02 -5.68
N PRO A 43 -1.41 -2.91 -6.41
CA PRO A 43 -0.29 -2.71 -7.32
C PRO A 43 0.97 -2.13 -6.66
N TYR A 44 0.87 -1.66 -5.41
CA TYR A 44 2.00 -1.09 -4.66
C TYR A 44 2.75 -2.16 -3.88
N ASN A 45 4.02 -1.91 -3.61
CA ASN A 45 4.87 -2.86 -2.91
C ASN A 45 4.62 -2.82 -1.40
N VAL A 46 4.35 -3.99 -0.84
CA VAL A 46 4.29 -4.23 0.61
C VAL A 46 5.56 -4.99 0.99
N VAL A 47 6.25 -4.51 2.03
CA VAL A 47 7.51 -5.05 2.54
C VAL A 47 7.35 -5.43 4.02
N SER A 48 8.16 -6.39 4.48
CA SER A 48 8.20 -6.74 5.90
C SER A 48 8.98 -5.69 6.69
N GLY A 49 8.37 -5.18 7.77
CA GLY A 49 9.02 -4.32 8.75
C GLY A 49 9.80 -5.10 9.80
N ASP A 50 10.43 -4.38 10.73
CA ASP A 50 11.34 -4.92 11.75
C ASP A 50 10.70 -5.97 12.67
N ASN A 51 9.39 -5.88 12.91
CA ASN A 51 8.60 -6.82 13.73
C ASN A 51 7.66 -7.71 12.91
N ASN A 52 8.03 -8.00 11.66
CA ASN A 52 7.17 -8.71 10.70
C ASN A 52 5.85 -7.97 10.41
N ASP A 53 5.81 -6.66 10.59
CA ASP A 53 4.66 -5.82 10.27
C ASP A 53 4.55 -5.61 8.76
N ALA A 54 3.33 -5.57 8.23
CA ALA A 54 3.09 -5.19 6.84
C ALA A 54 3.31 -3.68 6.65
N ARG A 55 4.42 -3.29 6.01
CA ARG A 55 4.74 -1.90 5.65
C ARG A 55 4.59 -1.67 4.15
N VAL A 56 4.23 -0.46 3.74
CA VAL A 56 4.18 -0.07 2.32
C VAL A 56 5.45 0.70 1.99
N ASP A 57 6.10 0.36 0.87
CA ASP A 57 7.26 1.06 0.35
C ASP A 57 6.80 2.27 -0.50
N VAL A 58 7.30 3.47 -0.19
CA VAL A 58 6.85 4.76 -0.76
C VAL A 58 8.01 5.69 -1.06
#